data_AF-A0A3P8YGC8-F1
#
_entry.id   AF-A0A3P8YGC8-F1
#
_cell.length_a   1.000
_cell.length_b   1.000
_cell.length_c   1.000
_cell.angle_alpha   90.00
_cell.angle_beta   90.00
_cell.angle_gamma   90.00
#
_symmetry.space_group_name_H-M   'P 1'
#
loop_
_entity.id
_entity.type
_entity.pdbx_description
1 polymer ?
#
loop_
_entity_poly.entity_id
_entity_poly.type
_entity_poly.pdbx_seq_one_letter_code
_entity_poly.pdbx_strand_id
1 'polypeptide(L)'
;MVRISLTCIVSSSSGWRPVRVAEMAKSKNHTTHNQSRKAHRNGIKKPRPDRYESMKGVDPKFMKNMRFAKKHNKKGQKSANAAAKKLADAAGP
;
A
#
# COMPACT_ATOMS: atom_id res chain seq x y z
N MET A 1 -12.81 66.52 -16.08
CA MET A 1 -13.30 66.82 -17.44
C MET A 1 -12.78 65.74 -18.40
N VAL A 2 -13.55 64.67 -18.62
CA VAL A 2 -14.31 64.37 -19.87
C VAL A 2 -13.36 64.16 -21.07
N ARG A 3 -13.12 62.93 -21.55
CA ARG A 3 -13.93 62.11 -22.48
C ARG A 3 -13.36 60.67 -22.44
N ILE A 4 -14.05 59.54 -22.22
CA ILE A 4 -15.21 58.91 -22.90
C ILE A 4 -15.16 59.00 -24.44
N SER A 5 -14.58 57.98 -25.05
CA SER A 5 -14.99 57.36 -26.34
C SER A 5 -14.80 55.86 -26.10
N LEU A 6 -15.82 55.09 -25.69
CA LEU A 6 -16.94 54.57 -26.47
C LEU A 6 -16.54 53.97 -27.83
N THR A 7 -16.85 52.67 -27.96
CA THR A 7 -16.92 51.83 -29.18
C THR A 7 -15.56 51.40 -29.76
N CYS A 8 -15.24 50.11 -29.94
CA CYS A 8 -16.07 49.05 -30.55
C CYS A 8 -15.85 47.67 -29.93
N ILE A 9 -16.98 47.03 -29.67
CA ILE A 9 -17.18 45.59 -29.62
C ILE A 9 -16.78 45.01 -31.00
N VAL A 10 -15.74 44.18 -31.05
CA VAL A 10 -15.60 43.16 -32.09
C VAL A 10 -15.42 41.82 -31.40
N SER A 11 -16.56 41.13 -31.36
CA SER A 11 -16.66 39.69 -31.19
C SER A 11 -15.73 39.00 -32.18
N SER A 12 -14.70 38.32 -31.69
CA SER A 12 -13.96 37.34 -32.48
C SER A 12 -13.91 36.06 -31.69
N SER A 13 -15.06 35.38 -31.74
CA SER A 13 -15.22 33.95 -31.53
C SER A 13 -14.32 33.20 -32.53
N SER A 14 -13.01 33.24 -32.35
CA SER A 14 -12.08 32.40 -33.10
C SER A 14 -12.28 30.98 -32.61
N GLY A 15 -13.09 30.25 -33.37
CA GLY A 15 -13.71 29.00 -33.00
C GLY A 15 -12.78 28.00 -32.35
N TRP A 16 -13.33 27.30 -31.37
CA TRP A 16 -12.97 25.93 -31.10
C TRP A 16 -12.99 25.17 -32.43
N ARG A 17 -11.83 24.94 -33.00
CA ARG A 17 -11.65 24.03 -34.13
C ARG A 17 -11.80 22.63 -33.55
N PRO A 18 -12.88 21.88 -33.82
CA PRO A 18 -12.86 20.46 -33.50
C PRO A 18 -11.73 19.85 -34.33
N VAL A 19 -10.77 19.23 -33.66
CA VAL A 19 -9.75 18.42 -34.32
C VAL A 19 -10.53 17.41 -35.15
N ARG A 20 -10.40 17.47 -36.49
CA ARG A 20 -10.94 16.42 -37.37
C ARG A 20 -10.25 15.12 -36.97
N VAL A 21 -10.86 14.38 -36.07
CA VAL A 21 -10.42 13.04 -35.69
C VAL A 21 -10.80 12.19 -36.90
N ALA A 22 -9.82 11.85 -37.73
CA ALA A 22 -10.00 10.80 -38.72
C ALA A 22 -10.53 9.58 -37.97
N GLU A 23 -11.73 9.16 -38.33
CA GLU A 23 -12.43 8.05 -37.71
C GLU A 23 -11.59 6.78 -37.92
N MET A 24 -11.08 6.24 -36.81
CA MET A 24 -10.36 4.97 -36.79
C MET A 24 -11.32 3.85 -37.18
N ALA A 25 -11.41 3.51 -38.47
CA ALA A 25 -12.33 2.49 -38.97
C ALA A 25 -12.22 1.15 -38.22
N LYS A 26 -11.02 0.79 -37.74
CA LYS A 26 -10.78 -0.27 -36.75
C LYS A 26 -9.57 0.08 -35.89
N SER A 27 -9.67 -0.13 -34.57
CA SER A 27 -8.57 0.05 -33.62
C SER A 27 -7.99 -1.30 -33.17
N LYS A 28 -6.77 -1.28 -32.61
CA LYS A 28 -6.13 -2.49 -32.08
C LYS A 28 -6.74 -2.86 -30.73
N ASN A 29 -7.24 -4.09 -30.62
CA ASN A 29 -7.98 -4.56 -29.45
C ASN A 29 -7.12 -4.84 -28.20
N HIS A 30 -5.83 -5.18 -28.35
CA HIS A 30 -4.94 -5.48 -27.22
C HIS A 30 -3.44 -5.31 -27.57
N THR A 31 -2.62 -4.86 -26.60
CA THR A 31 -1.16 -4.83 -26.72
C THR A 31 -0.43 -4.86 -25.36
N THR A 32 0.60 -5.69 -25.27
CA THR A 32 1.48 -5.81 -24.08
C THR A 32 2.84 -5.12 -24.28
N HIS A 33 3.04 -4.43 -25.42
CA HIS A 33 4.35 -3.95 -25.90
C HIS A 33 5.13 -3.07 -24.90
N ASN A 34 4.45 -2.20 -24.15
CA ASN A 34 5.10 -1.29 -23.20
C ASN A 34 4.89 -1.70 -21.73
N GLN A 35 4.27 -2.85 -21.44
CA GLN A 35 3.92 -3.20 -20.06
C GLN A 35 5.17 -3.57 -19.26
N SER A 36 6.05 -4.42 -19.83
CA SER A 36 7.32 -4.79 -19.19
C SER A 36 8.19 -3.55 -18.92
N ARG A 37 8.40 -2.70 -19.92
CA ARG A 37 9.22 -1.49 -19.79
C ARG A 37 8.71 -0.58 -18.65
N LYS A 38 7.39 -0.40 -18.52
CA LYS A 38 6.77 0.35 -17.41
C LYS A 38 7.00 -0.31 -16.05
N ALA A 39 6.81 -1.62 -15.95
CA ALA A 39 7.00 -2.37 -14.71
C ALA A 39 8.46 -2.33 -14.22
N HIS A 40 9.43 -2.39 -15.15
CA HIS A 40 10.85 -2.31 -14.83
C HIS A 40 11.34 -0.88 -14.53
N ARG A 41 10.67 0.18 -15.00
CA ARG A 41 10.99 1.58 -14.62
C ARG A 41 10.94 1.80 -13.10
N ASN A 42 9.91 1.27 -12.43
CA ASN A 42 9.77 1.33 -10.97
C ASN A 42 10.39 0.10 -10.29
N GLY A 43 10.70 -0.94 -11.08
CA GLY A 43 11.20 -2.23 -10.64
C GLY A 43 10.10 -3.12 -10.05
N ILE A 44 10.01 -4.37 -10.53
CA ILE A 44 9.15 -5.39 -9.92
C ILE A 44 9.82 -5.86 -8.63
N LYS A 45 9.40 -5.32 -7.48
CA LYS A 45 9.98 -5.64 -6.17
C LYS A 45 9.38 -6.94 -5.63
N LYS A 46 10.24 -7.78 -5.06
CA LYS A 46 9.82 -8.96 -4.29
C LYS A 46 9.17 -8.51 -2.98
N PRO A 47 8.17 -9.26 -2.44
CA PRO A 47 7.65 -8.99 -1.10
C PRO A 47 8.78 -9.09 -0.08
N ARG A 48 8.74 -8.24 0.93
CA ARG A 48 9.75 -8.25 2.00
C ARG A 48 9.47 -9.42 2.94
N PRO A 49 10.48 -10.25 3.28
CA PRO A 49 10.32 -11.25 4.33
C PRO A 49 10.34 -10.54 5.70
N ASP A 50 9.27 -10.70 6.47
CA ASP A 50 9.20 -10.16 7.83
C ASP A 50 9.66 -11.23 8.84
N ARG A 51 10.29 -10.81 9.95
CA ARG A 51 10.76 -11.75 11.00
C ARG A 51 9.59 -12.52 11.63
N TYR A 52 8.43 -11.87 11.73
CA TYR A 52 7.24 -12.43 12.33
C TYR A 52 6.05 -12.24 11.38
N GLU A 53 5.64 -13.32 10.75
CA GLU A 53 4.51 -13.32 9.82
C GLU A 53 3.15 -13.24 10.54
N SER A 54 2.12 -12.82 9.81
CA SER A 54 0.76 -12.81 10.33
C SER A 54 0.22 -14.24 10.53
N MET A 55 -0.49 -14.50 11.64
CA MET A 55 -1.12 -15.79 11.91
C MET A 55 -2.51 -15.93 11.27
N LYS A 56 -2.77 -15.23 10.15
CA LYS A 56 -4.06 -15.31 9.44
C LYS A 56 -4.16 -16.65 8.70
N GLY A 57 -5.29 -17.34 8.85
CA GLY A 57 -5.52 -18.66 8.23
C GLY A 57 -5.04 -19.85 9.06
N VAL A 58 -4.47 -19.62 10.24
CA VAL A 58 -4.17 -20.69 11.22
C VAL A 58 -5.48 -21.16 11.86
N ASP A 59 -5.54 -22.46 12.18
CA ASP A 59 -6.71 -23.10 12.81
C ASP A 59 -7.29 -22.27 13.98
N PRO A 60 -8.60 -21.96 13.96
CA PRO A 60 -9.25 -21.20 15.02
C PRO A 60 -9.13 -21.84 16.40
N LYS A 61 -9.10 -23.18 16.52
CA LYS A 61 -8.99 -23.85 17.83
C LYS A 61 -7.61 -23.63 18.44
N PHE A 62 -6.55 -23.80 17.66
CA PHE A 62 -5.20 -23.45 18.07
C PHE A 62 -5.05 -21.98 18.45
N MET A 63 -5.60 -21.06 17.64
CA MET A 63 -5.53 -19.63 17.91
C MET A 63 -6.24 -19.23 19.22
N LYS A 64 -7.39 -19.83 19.53
CA LYS A 64 -8.09 -19.58 20.80
C LYS A 64 -7.20 -19.96 21.98
N ASN A 65 -6.63 -21.17 21.96
CA ASN A 65 -5.75 -21.63 23.05
C ASN A 65 -4.52 -20.73 23.20
N MET A 66 -3.81 -20.43 22.11
CA MET A 66 -2.62 -19.59 22.13
C MET A 66 -2.93 -18.19 22.69
N ARG A 67 -4.09 -17.61 22.38
CA ARG A 67 -4.52 -16.31 22.92
C ARG A 67 -4.74 -16.38 24.44
N PHE A 68 -5.36 -17.44 24.94
CA PHE A 68 -5.54 -17.63 26.38
C PHE A 68 -4.22 -17.85 27.11
N ALA A 69 -3.32 -18.67 26.56
CA ALA A 69 -2.00 -18.89 27.13
C ALA A 69 -1.21 -17.57 27.23
N LYS A 70 -1.09 -16.82 26.13
CA LYS A 70 -0.41 -15.51 26.11
C LYS A 70 -1.07 -14.50 27.08
N LYS A 71 -2.39 -14.53 27.25
CA LYS A 71 -3.12 -13.65 28.18
C LYS A 71 -2.77 -13.94 29.65
N HIS A 72 -2.67 -15.22 30.03
CA HIS A 72 -2.51 -15.62 31.44
C HIS A 72 -1.07 -15.80 31.90
N ASN A 73 -0.09 -15.79 31.00
CA ASN A 73 1.34 -15.90 31.35
C ASN A 73 1.81 -14.86 32.38
N LYS A 74 1.20 -13.67 32.43
CA LYS A 74 1.54 -12.62 33.42
C LYS A 74 1.40 -13.07 34.87
N LYS A 75 0.46 -13.98 35.17
CA LYS A 75 0.22 -14.47 36.55
C LYS A 75 1.34 -15.38 37.05
N GLY A 76 1.95 -16.16 36.17
CA GLY A 76 3.03 -17.11 36.49
C GLY A 76 4.44 -16.52 36.38
N GLN A 77 4.59 -15.23 36.03
CA GLN A 77 5.91 -14.64 35.81
C GLN A 77 6.77 -14.59 37.08
N LYS A 78 6.18 -14.36 38.26
CA LYS A 78 6.95 -14.29 39.51
C LYS A 78 7.57 -15.64 39.87
N SER A 79 6.80 -16.72 39.75
CA SER A 79 7.30 -18.08 40.02
C SER A 79 8.29 -18.53 38.94
N ALA A 80 8.03 -18.22 37.67
CA ALA A 80 8.96 -18.50 36.59
C ALA A 80 10.29 -17.76 36.74
N ASN A 81 10.27 -16.49 37.13
CA ASN A 81 11.48 -15.69 37.35
C ASN A 81 12.25 -16.16 38.59
N ALA A 82 11.56 -16.55 39.66
CA ALA A 82 12.20 -17.13 40.84
C ALA A 82 12.85 -18.48 40.51
N ALA A 83 12.19 -19.32 39.70
CA ALA A 83 12.77 -20.58 39.23
C ALA A 83 13.95 -20.36 38.28
N ALA A 84 13.83 -19.42 37.34
CA ALA A 84 14.92 -19.06 36.42
C ALA A 84 16.12 -18.46 37.16
N LYS A 85 15.88 -17.62 38.17
CA LYS A 85 16.93 -17.07 39.03
C LYS A 85 17.62 -18.16 39.83
N LYS A 86 16.86 -19.08 40.44
CA LYS A 86 17.43 -20.25 41.13
C LYS A 86 18.26 -21.14 40.20
N LEU A 87 17.82 -21.32 38.95
CA LEU A 87 18.59 -22.07 37.94
C LEU A 87 19.85 -21.33 37.50
N ALA A 88 19.80 -20.00 37.35
CA ALA A 88 20.96 -19.17 37.04
C ALA A 88 21.97 -19.12 38.19
N ASP A 89 21.50 -19.04 39.45
CA ASP A 89 22.33 -19.07 40.64
C ASP A 89 22.98 -20.46 40.84
N ALA A 90 22.31 -21.54 40.40
CA ALA A 90 22.84 -22.90 40.40
C ALA A 90 23.80 -23.19 39.24
N ALA A 91 23.71 -22.41 38.16
CA ALA A 91 24.56 -22.50 36.97
C ALA A 91 25.69 -21.45 37.03
N GLY A 92 26.32 -21.27 38.20
CA GLY A 92 27.41 -20.30 38.43
C GLY A 92 28.46 -20.25 37.29
N PRO A 93 29.15 -19.09 37.15
CA PRO A 93 29.71 -18.57 35.90
C PRO A 93 30.48 -19.56 35.03
#